data_AF-A0A350NTK7-F1
#
_entry.id   AF-A0A350NTK7-F1
#
_cell.length_a   1.000
_cell.length_b   1.000
_cell.length_c   1.000
_cell.angle_alpha   90.00
_cell.angle_beta   90.00
_cell.angle_gamma   90.00
#
_symmetry.space_group_name_H-M   'P 1'
#
loop_
_entity.id
_entity.type
_entity.pdbx_description
1 polymer ?
#
loop_
_entity_poly.entity_id
_entity_poly.type
_entity_poly.pdbx_seq_one_letter_code
_entity_poly.pdbx_strand_id
1 'polypeptide(L)'
;MSGTPYPSMPFHWIWLFACLTILSACSGTKELAEPLPTWIEQRPHVPGYYIGVASANKMQFPADAAERAQRQALAELAGQIRVSIDSKSVLHSSQFQGIAGQRFSETITSSSAEDLEGYERVGYYENETDVWAYYRLSKSTYERIRNERKSAAMELAGDYWISAQDAITQNDIRQALDRFVRSLESLETYWGEINFWKTPAGETIALDRACLDGISGLVNGLNLQGQSTKVTLEFQQRYTGTARCQAVYDGNAIAGIPIEWTYSRGTLPRKAELTTGEDGWSEVRLEGFESGLLRSELKATIPLNELIPALQKSTASKLIGSLINPDQTWTIELPPPTVYIQSNESVAGKRSNQTRLRDALAQGLNDVGIQWVNRTADADLKLTLQADTRRGGSSSGFYTALLDAQIVLETIEGEAILQRNLQSVKGVQLNWAAAHGEAYRKAQVEIQGDFIQELLKSLYQ
;
A
#
# COMPACT_ATOMS: atom_id res chain seq x y z
N MET A 1 -108.00 30.86 90.03
CA MET A 1 -108.34 29.44 89.78
C MET A 1 -108.00 29.13 88.34
N SER A 2 -107.27 28.10 87.91
CA SER A 2 -106.40 27.07 88.54
C SER A 2 -106.52 25.85 87.62
N GLY A 3 -105.49 25.50 86.84
CA GLY A 3 -105.58 24.44 85.82
C GLY A 3 -104.28 24.24 85.04
N THR A 4 -103.42 23.38 85.56
CA THR A 4 -102.26 22.75 84.89
C THR A 4 -102.54 21.23 84.79
N PRO A 5 -101.69 20.34 84.23
CA PRO A 5 -100.47 20.52 83.41
C PRO A 5 -100.41 19.65 82.10
N TYR A 6 -99.33 19.83 81.32
CA TYR A 6 -98.47 18.89 80.52
C TYR A 6 -98.82 17.38 80.31
N PRO A 7 -98.18 16.64 79.35
CA PRO A 7 -97.03 16.94 78.45
C PRO A 7 -97.40 16.65 76.95
N SER A 8 -96.58 16.20 75.96
CA SER A 8 -95.14 15.87 75.80
C SER A 8 -94.66 15.88 74.31
N MET A 9 -93.62 16.67 74.01
CA MET A 9 -92.47 16.40 73.08
C MET A 9 -92.66 16.03 71.57
N PRO A 10 -91.63 16.24 70.70
CA PRO A 10 -91.84 16.63 69.29
C PRO A 10 -91.02 15.84 68.24
N PHE A 11 -91.15 16.23 66.96
CA PHE A 11 -89.97 16.58 66.14
C PHE A 11 -90.35 17.55 65.01
N HIS A 12 -89.44 18.45 64.62
CA HIS A 12 -89.60 19.37 63.48
C HIS A 12 -88.88 18.83 62.23
N TRP A 13 -89.30 19.25 61.03
CA TRP A 13 -88.45 20.02 60.08
C TRP A 13 -89.30 20.64 58.94
N ILE A 14 -88.88 21.81 58.45
CA ILE A 14 -89.62 22.83 57.67
C ILE A 14 -88.57 23.61 56.85
N TRP A 15 -88.71 24.01 55.57
CA TRP A 15 -89.66 23.80 54.46
C TRP A 15 -88.83 23.91 53.14
N LEU A 16 -89.15 23.37 51.95
CA LEU A 16 -90.36 22.81 51.32
C LEU A 16 -91.38 23.86 50.76
N PHE A 17 -91.43 23.97 49.41
CA PHE A 17 -92.23 24.90 48.57
C PHE A 17 -91.89 26.40 48.66
N ALA A 18 -91.89 27.18 47.56
CA ALA A 18 -91.91 26.85 46.12
C ALA A 18 -91.43 28.04 45.27
N CYS A 19 -90.66 27.78 44.21
CA CYS A 19 -90.83 28.47 42.92
C CYS A 19 -90.15 27.65 41.81
N LEU A 20 -90.91 27.28 40.78
CA LEU A 20 -90.48 26.37 39.70
C LEU A 20 -90.62 27.11 38.37
N THR A 21 -89.52 27.33 37.63
CA THR A 21 -89.42 27.34 36.15
C THR A 21 -88.02 27.81 35.70
N ILE A 22 -87.73 27.62 34.40
CA ILE A 22 -86.55 28.09 33.64
C ILE A 22 -85.21 27.45 34.03
N LEU A 23 -84.80 26.42 33.28
CA LEU A 23 -83.64 26.51 32.38
C LEU A 23 -83.56 25.25 31.48
N SER A 24 -83.81 25.42 30.18
CA SER A 24 -83.48 24.42 29.17
C SER A 24 -82.06 24.68 28.66
N ALA A 25 -81.14 23.72 28.79
CA ALA A 25 -79.76 23.88 28.30
C ALA A 25 -79.19 22.57 27.71
N CYS A 26 -78.92 22.62 26.41
CA CYS A 26 -77.96 21.80 25.66
C CYS A 26 -77.76 20.32 26.06
N SER A 27 -78.61 19.43 25.54
CA SER A 27 -78.19 18.05 25.23
C SER A 27 -77.27 18.06 24.00
N GLY A 28 -76.04 18.55 24.17
CA GLY A 28 -75.03 18.52 23.13
C GLY A 28 -74.54 17.09 22.90
N THR A 29 -75.06 16.44 21.85
CA THR A 29 -74.58 15.11 21.43
C THR A 29 -73.12 15.22 21.02
N LYS A 30 -72.20 14.83 21.90
CA LYS A 30 -70.83 14.56 21.46
C LYS A 30 -70.90 13.38 20.50
N GLU A 31 -70.43 13.57 19.28
CA GLU A 31 -70.02 12.44 18.46
C GLU A 31 -68.96 11.67 19.24
N LEU A 32 -69.17 10.36 19.36
CA LEU A 32 -68.21 9.48 20.00
C LEU A 32 -67.03 9.36 19.04
N ALA A 33 -65.95 10.07 19.34
CA ALA A 33 -64.67 9.92 18.64
C ALA A 33 -64.33 8.43 18.53
N GLU A 34 -63.93 7.98 17.34
CA GLU A 34 -63.73 6.56 17.07
C GLU A 34 -62.78 5.95 18.11
N PRO A 35 -63.16 4.85 18.78
CA PRO A 35 -62.39 4.29 19.88
C PRO A 35 -60.99 3.93 19.40
N LEU A 36 -59.97 4.34 20.15
CA LEU A 36 -58.58 4.11 19.78
C LEU A 36 -58.36 2.60 19.53
N PRO A 37 -57.79 2.23 18.37
CA PRO A 37 -57.45 0.84 18.12
C PRO A 37 -56.56 0.26 19.22
N THR A 38 -56.87 -0.95 19.67
CA THR A 38 -56.23 -1.59 20.84
C THR A 38 -54.71 -1.76 20.70
N TRP A 39 -54.17 -1.75 19.47
CA TRP A 39 -52.73 -1.78 19.19
C TRP A 39 -52.01 -0.44 19.45
N ILE A 40 -52.75 0.65 19.68
CA ILE A 40 -52.23 1.95 20.12
C ILE A 40 -52.27 2.00 21.65
N GLU A 41 -53.37 1.57 22.27
CA GLU A 41 -53.51 1.50 23.73
C GLU A 41 -52.55 0.50 24.37
N GLN A 42 -52.30 -0.63 23.70
CA GLN A 42 -51.40 -1.69 24.15
C GLN A 42 -50.50 -2.13 22.99
N ARG A 43 -49.22 -1.76 23.07
CA ARG A 43 -48.23 -2.05 22.01
C ARG A 43 -48.12 -3.57 21.78
N PRO A 44 -48.46 -4.11 20.59
CA PRO A 44 -48.62 -5.55 20.40
C PRO A 44 -47.33 -6.34 20.58
N HIS A 45 -47.44 -7.52 21.21
CA HIS A 45 -46.39 -8.53 21.23
C HIS A 45 -46.92 -9.84 20.62
N VAL A 46 -46.59 -10.07 19.34
CA VAL A 46 -47.00 -11.27 18.61
C VAL A 46 -45.78 -12.20 18.45
N PRO A 47 -45.76 -13.38 19.09
CA PRO A 47 -44.69 -14.36 18.91
C PRO A 47 -44.48 -14.71 17.43
N GLY A 48 -43.22 -14.81 17.01
CA GLY A 48 -42.86 -15.08 15.61
C GLY A 48 -42.80 -13.84 14.69
N TYR A 49 -43.05 -12.63 15.19
CA TYR A 49 -42.95 -11.39 14.41
C TYR A 49 -41.98 -10.36 15.04
N TYR A 50 -41.48 -9.44 14.21
CA TYR A 50 -40.96 -8.12 14.59
C TYR A 50 -42.05 -7.08 14.35
N ILE A 51 -42.16 -6.06 15.20
CA ILE A 51 -43.32 -5.15 15.27
C ILE A 51 -42.88 -3.69 15.41
N GLY A 52 -43.22 -2.86 14.43
CA GLY A 52 -43.03 -1.40 14.48
C GLY A 52 -44.37 -0.69 14.65
N VAL A 53 -44.48 0.19 15.63
CA VAL A 53 -45.68 0.99 15.93
C VAL A 53 -45.23 2.40 16.33
N ALA A 54 -45.42 3.36 15.42
CA ALA A 54 -45.02 4.74 15.63
C ALA A 54 -46.09 5.73 15.17
N SER A 55 -45.95 6.98 15.63
CA SER A 55 -46.85 8.07 15.31
C SER A 55 -46.13 9.38 15.03
N ALA A 56 -46.75 10.23 14.21
CA ALA A 56 -46.28 11.58 13.94
C ALA A 56 -47.45 12.57 14.05
N ASN A 57 -47.16 13.72 14.65
CA ASN A 57 -48.16 14.74 14.95
C ASN A 57 -48.39 15.67 13.75
N LYS A 58 -49.67 15.86 13.39
CA LYS A 58 -50.11 16.69 12.26
C LYS A 58 -49.82 18.17 12.45
N MET A 59 -49.87 18.69 13.67
CA MET A 59 -49.56 20.10 13.96
C MET A 59 -48.05 20.39 13.80
N GLN A 60 -47.20 19.38 13.94
CA GLN A 60 -45.75 19.47 13.72
C GLN A 60 -45.37 19.18 12.26
N PHE A 61 -46.08 18.27 11.58
CA PHE A 61 -45.74 17.81 10.23
C PHE A 61 -46.98 17.77 9.30
N PRO A 62 -47.62 18.91 9.00
CA PRO A 62 -48.95 18.97 8.37
C PRO A 62 -49.03 18.40 6.94
N ALA A 63 -47.91 18.27 6.23
CA ALA A 63 -47.85 17.62 4.92
C ALA A 63 -47.40 16.14 4.99
N ASP A 64 -46.56 15.78 5.98
CA ASP A 64 -45.77 14.55 5.96
C ASP A 64 -46.17 13.53 7.04
N ALA A 65 -47.11 13.84 7.95
CA ALA A 65 -47.34 13.07 9.17
C ALA A 65 -47.52 11.56 8.92
N ALA A 66 -48.33 11.18 7.92
CA ALA A 66 -48.52 9.77 7.56
C ALA A 66 -47.23 9.08 7.09
N GLU A 67 -46.40 9.76 6.31
CA GLU A 67 -45.14 9.22 5.82
C GLU A 67 -44.10 9.12 6.96
N ARG A 68 -44.07 10.11 7.86
CA ARG A 68 -43.18 10.10 9.03
C ARG A 68 -43.53 8.99 10.01
N ALA A 69 -44.81 8.79 10.31
CA ALA A 69 -45.29 7.67 11.12
C ALA A 69 -44.88 6.32 10.50
N GLN A 70 -44.98 6.17 9.17
CA GLN A 70 -44.49 4.99 8.45
C GLN A 70 -42.96 4.82 8.56
N ARG A 71 -42.15 5.84 8.23
CA ARG A 71 -40.69 5.76 8.32
C ARG A 71 -40.23 5.42 9.75
N GLN A 72 -40.85 6.01 10.76
CA GLN A 72 -40.55 5.75 12.18
C GLN A 72 -40.95 4.32 12.61
N ALA A 73 -42.10 3.82 12.16
CA ALA A 73 -42.51 2.44 12.45
C ALA A 73 -41.58 1.41 11.80
N LEU A 74 -41.15 1.65 10.55
CA LEU A 74 -40.16 0.80 9.88
C LEU A 74 -38.77 0.88 10.55
N ALA A 75 -38.35 2.05 11.02
CA ALA A 75 -37.11 2.22 11.78
C ALA A 75 -37.14 1.50 13.14
N GLU A 76 -38.29 1.48 13.83
CA GLU A 76 -38.45 0.73 15.08
C GLU A 76 -38.44 -0.80 14.84
N LEU A 77 -39.04 -1.25 13.74
CA LEU A 77 -39.00 -2.65 13.29
C LEU A 77 -37.56 -3.06 12.94
N ALA A 78 -36.80 -2.22 12.24
CA ALA A 78 -35.37 -2.40 11.99
C ALA A 78 -34.57 -2.47 13.31
N GLY A 79 -34.89 -1.61 14.28
CA GLY A 79 -34.27 -1.63 15.62
C GLY A 79 -34.47 -2.95 16.37
N GLN A 80 -35.66 -3.55 16.31
CA GLN A 80 -35.91 -4.87 16.89
C GLN A 80 -35.16 -5.99 16.18
N ILE A 81 -35.05 -5.94 14.85
CA ILE A 81 -34.23 -6.88 14.08
C ILE A 81 -32.77 -6.76 14.50
N ARG A 82 -32.23 -5.54 14.54
CA ARG A 82 -30.86 -5.26 14.98
C ARG A 82 -30.58 -5.80 16.37
N VAL A 83 -31.39 -5.48 17.38
CA VAL A 83 -31.22 -6.03 18.75
C VAL A 83 -31.32 -7.57 18.77
N SER A 84 -32.20 -8.16 17.94
CA SER A 84 -32.33 -9.62 17.80
C SER A 84 -31.20 -10.29 17.02
N ILE A 85 -30.37 -9.52 16.30
CA ILE A 85 -29.16 -10.00 15.61
C ILE A 85 -27.93 -9.72 16.47
N ASP A 86 -27.80 -8.54 17.09
CA ASP A 86 -26.74 -8.21 18.06
C ASP A 86 -26.67 -9.26 19.19
N SER A 87 -27.82 -9.67 19.72
CA SER A 87 -27.90 -10.73 20.74
C SER A 87 -27.50 -12.14 20.24
N LYS A 88 -27.81 -12.50 18.99
CA LYS A 88 -27.27 -13.72 18.34
C LYS A 88 -25.77 -13.56 18.03
N SER A 89 -25.33 -12.35 17.66
CA SER A 89 -23.99 -11.99 17.20
C SER A 89 -22.95 -12.04 18.33
N VAL A 90 -23.29 -11.54 19.52
CA VAL A 90 -22.42 -11.65 20.71
C VAL A 90 -22.13 -13.13 21.06
N LEU A 91 -23.11 -14.03 20.88
CA LEU A 91 -22.92 -15.46 21.10
C LEU A 91 -21.99 -16.11 20.05
N HIS A 92 -22.10 -15.71 18.78
CA HIS A 92 -21.23 -16.21 17.71
C HIS A 92 -19.82 -15.60 17.72
N SER A 93 -19.69 -14.28 17.90
CA SER A 93 -18.38 -13.60 17.96
C SER A 93 -17.53 -14.05 19.16
N SER A 94 -18.15 -14.51 20.26
CA SER A 94 -17.43 -15.19 21.34
C SER A 94 -16.75 -16.51 20.92
N GLN A 95 -17.14 -17.10 19.79
CA GLN A 95 -16.55 -18.31 19.19
C GLN A 95 -15.57 -17.99 18.04
N PHE A 96 -15.67 -16.80 17.43
CA PHE A 96 -14.85 -16.37 16.29
C PHE A 96 -13.99 -15.14 16.63
N GLN A 97 -12.80 -15.38 17.20
CA GLN A 97 -11.82 -14.32 17.46
C GLN A 97 -11.17 -13.83 16.16
N GLY A 98 -11.29 -12.54 15.83
CA GLY A 98 -10.57 -11.91 14.73
C GLY A 98 -11.30 -10.73 14.07
N ILE A 99 -10.72 -10.24 12.97
CA ILE A 99 -11.23 -9.09 12.19
C ILE A 99 -12.67 -9.31 11.71
N ALA A 100 -13.04 -10.55 11.38
CA ALA A 100 -14.38 -10.93 10.94
C ALA A 100 -15.48 -10.61 11.99
N GLY A 101 -15.23 -10.90 13.28
CA GLY A 101 -16.19 -10.62 14.36
C GLY A 101 -16.43 -9.12 14.57
N GLN A 102 -15.41 -8.29 14.39
CA GLN A 102 -15.53 -6.84 14.47
C GLN A 102 -16.30 -6.27 13.26
N ARG A 103 -16.00 -6.75 12.04
CA ARG A 103 -16.73 -6.38 10.81
C ARG A 103 -18.20 -6.77 10.86
N PHE A 104 -18.52 -7.96 11.38
CA PHE A 104 -19.90 -8.42 11.53
C PHE A 104 -20.73 -7.44 12.38
N SER A 105 -20.18 -6.99 13.51
CA SER A 105 -20.79 -5.95 14.34
C SER A 105 -21.02 -4.65 13.57
N GLU A 106 -19.99 -4.12 12.91
CA GLU A 106 -20.11 -2.89 12.09
C GLU A 106 -21.22 -3.00 11.02
N THR A 107 -21.27 -4.11 10.27
CA THR A 107 -22.30 -4.35 9.23
C THR A 107 -23.72 -4.43 9.82
N ILE A 108 -23.91 -5.09 10.97
CA ILE A 108 -25.22 -5.13 11.67
C ILE A 108 -25.64 -3.73 12.11
N THR A 109 -24.70 -2.83 12.44
CA THR A 109 -25.05 -1.45 12.79
C THR A 109 -25.49 -0.58 11.60
N SER A 110 -25.23 -1.00 10.36
CA SER A 110 -25.42 -0.19 9.14
C SER A 110 -26.65 -0.55 8.30
N SER A 111 -27.37 -1.64 8.58
CA SER A 111 -28.58 -2.01 7.83
C SER A 111 -29.67 -0.96 8.01
N SER A 112 -30.19 -0.41 6.91
CA SER A 112 -31.20 0.65 6.94
C SER A 112 -32.63 0.12 7.10
N ALA A 113 -33.58 1.02 7.29
CA ALA A 113 -35.01 0.69 7.20
C ALA A 113 -35.49 0.52 5.74
N GLU A 114 -34.66 0.88 4.76
CA GLU A 114 -34.95 0.79 3.31
C GLU A 114 -34.59 -0.61 2.77
N ASP A 115 -33.66 -1.32 3.41
CA ASP A 115 -33.25 -2.70 3.08
C ASP A 115 -34.27 -3.78 3.47
N LEU A 116 -35.37 -3.38 4.13
CA LEU A 116 -36.39 -4.27 4.69
C LEU A 116 -37.41 -4.72 3.62
N GLU A 117 -37.53 -6.03 3.44
CA GLU A 117 -38.52 -6.65 2.55
C GLU A 117 -39.52 -7.53 3.32
N GLY A 118 -40.68 -7.80 2.71
CA GLY A 118 -41.68 -8.74 3.23
C GLY A 118 -42.45 -8.25 4.46
N TYR A 119 -42.38 -6.96 4.81
CA TYR A 119 -43.17 -6.37 5.88
C TYR A 119 -44.62 -6.11 5.45
N GLU A 120 -45.54 -6.15 6.41
CA GLU A 120 -46.97 -5.97 6.19
C GLU A 120 -47.49 -4.80 7.04
N ARG A 121 -48.31 -3.92 6.45
CA ARG A 121 -49.05 -2.89 7.21
C ARG A 121 -50.27 -3.54 7.87
N VAL A 122 -50.21 -3.71 9.19
CA VAL A 122 -51.27 -4.34 10.00
C VAL A 122 -52.31 -3.31 10.43
N GLY A 123 -51.87 -2.07 10.70
CA GLY A 123 -52.73 -0.99 11.16
C GLY A 123 -52.32 0.35 10.58
N TYR A 124 -53.33 1.18 10.35
CA TYR A 124 -53.23 2.61 10.13
C TYR A 124 -54.36 3.24 10.94
N TYR A 125 -54.10 4.35 11.62
CA TYR A 125 -55.11 5.11 12.34
C TYR A 125 -54.75 6.58 12.34
N GLU A 126 -55.77 7.43 12.29
CA GLU A 126 -55.61 8.85 12.08
C GLU A 126 -56.75 9.59 12.78
N ASN A 127 -56.39 10.58 13.60
CA ASN A 127 -57.37 11.45 14.27
C ASN A 127 -57.05 12.93 13.94
N GLU A 128 -57.61 13.88 14.68
CA GLU A 128 -57.38 15.31 14.45
C GLU A 128 -55.91 15.73 14.66
N THR A 129 -55.19 15.08 15.59
CA THR A 129 -53.86 15.50 16.04
C THR A 129 -52.71 14.68 15.47
N ASP A 130 -52.90 13.39 15.23
CA ASP A 130 -51.81 12.42 14.99
C ASP A 130 -52.17 11.39 13.93
N VAL A 131 -51.13 10.85 13.27
CA VAL A 131 -51.21 9.67 12.41
C VAL A 131 -50.37 8.55 13.03
N TRP A 132 -50.90 7.33 13.05
CA TRP A 132 -50.29 6.12 13.61
C TRP A 132 -50.15 5.04 12.53
N ALA A 133 -49.00 4.38 12.49
CA ALA A 133 -48.73 3.26 11.59
C ALA A 133 -48.22 2.04 12.37
N TYR A 134 -48.79 0.86 12.09
CA TYR A 134 -48.37 -0.43 12.64
C TYR A 134 -47.97 -1.37 11.50
N TYR A 135 -46.69 -1.74 11.51
CA TYR A 135 -46.07 -2.72 10.61
C TYR A 135 -45.61 -3.97 11.38
N ARG A 136 -45.68 -5.13 10.72
CA ARG A 136 -45.06 -6.37 11.20
C ARG A 136 -44.20 -7.03 10.13
N LEU A 137 -43.21 -7.81 10.54
CA LEU A 137 -42.46 -8.72 9.67
C LEU A 137 -42.35 -10.09 10.36
N SER A 138 -42.72 -11.16 9.67
CA SER A 138 -42.54 -12.52 10.19
C SER A 138 -41.05 -12.85 10.30
N LYS A 139 -40.63 -13.43 11.43
CA LYS A 139 -39.24 -13.84 11.68
C LYS A 139 -38.79 -14.89 10.68
N SER A 140 -39.65 -15.83 10.30
CA SER A 140 -39.34 -16.84 9.27
C SER A 140 -39.30 -16.23 7.86
N THR A 141 -40.09 -15.19 7.57
CA THR A 141 -39.99 -14.45 6.29
C THR A 141 -38.67 -13.69 6.21
N TYR A 142 -38.26 -13.02 7.29
CA TYR A 142 -36.96 -12.35 7.38
C TYR A 142 -35.79 -13.34 7.21
N GLU A 143 -35.80 -14.46 7.95
CA GLU A 143 -34.74 -15.47 7.87
C GLU A 143 -34.71 -16.15 6.48
N ARG A 144 -35.88 -16.36 5.83
CA ARG A 144 -35.95 -16.81 4.43
C ARG A 144 -35.30 -15.82 3.46
N ILE A 145 -35.71 -14.54 3.47
CA ILE A 145 -35.17 -13.51 2.57
C ILE A 145 -33.66 -13.32 2.79
N ARG A 146 -33.21 -13.35 4.05
CA ARG A 146 -31.78 -13.31 4.41
C ARG A 146 -31.00 -14.47 3.80
N ASN A 147 -31.55 -15.68 3.86
CA ASN A 147 -30.92 -16.88 3.31
C ASN A 147 -30.96 -16.91 1.78
N GLU A 148 -32.01 -16.40 1.15
CA GLU A 148 -32.10 -16.23 -0.31
C GLU A 148 -31.07 -15.20 -0.81
N ARG A 149 -30.98 -14.03 -0.17
CA ARG A 149 -29.93 -13.02 -0.45
C ARG A 149 -28.52 -13.62 -0.26
N LYS A 150 -28.29 -14.38 0.83
CA LYS A 150 -27.00 -15.07 1.04
C LYS A 150 -26.73 -16.09 -0.06
N SER A 151 -27.70 -16.93 -0.43
CA SER A 151 -27.52 -17.93 -1.48
C SER A 151 -27.15 -17.28 -2.82
N ALA A 152 -27.82 -16.18 -3.20
CA ALA A 152 -27.48 -15.44 -4.43
C ALA A 152 -26.05 -14.86 -4.41
N ALA A 153 -25.61 -14.35 -3.26
CA ALA A 153 -24.22 -13.89 -3.07
C ALA A 153 -23.20 -15.04 -3.12
N MET A 154 -23.54 -16.20 -2.55
CA MET A 154 -22.72 -17.41 -2.60
C MET A 154 -22.56 -17.96 -4.02
N GLU A 155 -23.63 -18.01 -4.83
CA GLU A 155 -23.53 -18.44 -6.23
C GLU A 155 -22.70 -17.44 -7.06
N LEU A 156 -22.91 -16.13 -6.91
CA LEU A 156 -22.12 -15.11 -7.62
C LEU A 156 -20.62 -15.19 -7.25
N ALA A 157 -20.32 -15.41 -5.98
CA ALA A 157 -18.95 -15.65 -5.53
C ALA A 157 -18.39 -16.98 -6.06
N GLY A 158 -19.24 -18.00 -6.23
CA GLY A 158 -18.92 -19.29 -6.85
C GLY A 158 -18.57 -19.16 -8.33
N ASP A 159 -19.37 -18.41 -9.10
CA ASP A 159 -19.10 -18.09 -10.51
C ASP A 159 -17.77 -17.36 -10.68
N TYR A 160 -17.48 -16.37 -9.81
CA TYR A 160 -16.17 -15.71 -9.80
C TYR A 160 -15.03 -16.67 -9.43
N TRP A 161 -15.23 -17.61 -8.49
CA TRP A 161 -14.22 -18.62 -8.16
C TRP A 161 -13.97 -19.60 -9.32
N ILE A 162 -15.01 -20.07 -10.01
CA ILE A 162 -14.88 -20.89 -11.24
C ILE A 162 -14.06 -20.09 -12.28
N SER A 163 -14.43 -18.85 -12.55
CA SER A 163 -13.73 -18.00 -13.52
C SER A 163 -12.27 -17.72 -13.12
N ALA A 164 -11.92 -17.79 -11.83
CA ALA A 164 -10.54 -17.72 -11.38
C ALA A 164 -9.79 -19.02 -11.70
N GLN A 165 -10.37 -20.18 -11.39
CA GLN A 165 -9.80 -21.50 -11.71
C GLN A 165 -9.59 -21.66 -13.23
N ASP A 166 -10.56 -21.26 -14.05
CA ASP A 166 -10.44 -21.26 -15.51
C ASP A 166 -9.28 -20.38 -16.00
N ALA A 167 -9.13 -19.18 -15.43
CA ALA A 167 -8.02 -18.27 -15.76
C ALA A 167 -6.64 -18.84 -15.37
N ILE A 168 -6.54 -19.61 -14.27
CA ILE A 168 -5.31 -20.36 -13.92
C ILE A 168 -5.00 -21.40 -15.01
N THR A 169 -5.98 -22.17 -15.49
CA THR A 169 -5.74 -23.15 -16.57
C THR A 169 -5.34 -22.49 -17.90
N GLN A 170 -5.72 -21.23 -18.10
CA GLN A 170 -5.35 -20.39 -19.24
C GLN A 170 -4.04 -19.61 -19.03
N ASN A 171 -3.39 -19.77 -17.86
CA ASN A 171 -2.16 -19.08 -17.46
C ASN A 171 -2.30 -17.54 -17.32
N ASP A 172 -3.52 -17.00 -17.22
CA ASP A 172 -3.80 -15.57 -16.97
C ASP A 172 -3.92 -15.30 -15.47
N ILE A 173 -2.75 -15.27 -14.82
CA ILE A 173 -2.60 -15.09 -13.37
C ILE A 173 -3.27 -13.78 -12.88
N ARG A 174 -3.27 -12.72 -13.70
CA ARG A 174 -3.88 -11.42 -13.35
C ARG A 174 -5.40 -11.50 -13.31
N GLN A 175 -6.01 -12.17 -14.30
CA GLN A 175 -7.44 -12.41 -14.32
C GLN A 175 -7.87 -13.33 -13.17
N ALA A 176 -7.10 -14.38 -12.87
CA ALA A 176 -7.38 -15.25 -11.72
C ALA A 176 -7.40 -14.46 -10.39
N LEU A 177 -6.44 -13.56 -10.19
CA LEU A 177 -6.36 -12.70 -9.01
C LEU A 177 -7.52 -11.67 -8.93
N ASP A 178 -7.87 -11.01 -10.03
CA ASP A 178 -9.07 -10.15 -10.11
C ASP A 178 -10.34 -10.92 -9.72
N ARG A 179 -10.49 -12.15 -10.22
CA ARG A 179 -11.66 -12.99 -10.00
C ARG A 179 -11.80 -13.47 -8.56
N PHE A 180 -10.71 -13.91 -7.91
CA PHE A 180 -10.76 -14.22 -6.48
C PHE A 180 -11.09 -13.00 -5.62
N VAL A 181 -10.60 -11.80 -5.97
CA VAL A 181 -10.97 -10.57 -5.24
C VAL A 181 -12.46 -10.26 -5.39
N ARG A 182 -13.03 -10.38 -6.60
CA ARG A 182 -14.49 -10.19 -6.82
C ARG A 182 -15.35 -11.21 -6.09
N SER A 183 -14.87 -12.45 -5.97
CA SER A 183 -15.53 -13.48 -5.16
C SER A 183 -15.57 -13.08 -3.68
N LEU A 184 -14.45 -12.61 -3.13
CA LEU A 184 -14.40 -12.09 -1.76
C LEU A 184 -15.29 -10.85 -1.56
N GLU A 185 -15.26 -9.87 -2.48
CA GLU A 185 -16.14 -8.69 -2.44
C GLU A 185 -17.63 -9.06 -2.43
N SER A 186 -18.03 -10.05 -3.24
CA SER A 186 -19.41 -10.54 -3.30
C SER A 186 -19.89 -11.14 -1.97
N LEU A 187 -18.96 -11.49 -1.07
CA LEU A 187 -19.25 -12.03 0.26
C LEU A 187 -19.08 -11.02 1.41
N GLU A 188 -18.81 -9.72 1.16
CA GLU A 188 -18.49 -8.73 2.21
C GLU A 188 -19.52 -8.70 3.36
N THR A 189 -20.81 -8.71 3.03
CA THR A 189 -21.92 -8.74 4.01
C THR A 189 -21.92 -9.99 4.90
N TYR A 190 -21.21 -11.04 4.50
CA TYR A 190 -21.24 -12.39 5.08
C TYR A 190 -19.87 -12.91 5.55
N TRP A 191 -18.78 -12.12 5.52
CA TRP A 191 -17.46 -12.53 6.05
C TRP A 191 -17.45 -12.88 7.55
N GLY A 192 -18.48 -12.48 8.31
CA GLY A 192 -18.69 -12.89 9.70
C GLY A 192 -19.30 -14.29 9.89
N GLU A 193 -19.61 -14.99 8.80
CA GLU A 193 -20.26 -16.31 8.80
C GLU A 193 -19.42 -17.34 8.04
N ILE A 194 -19.67 -18.63 8.31
CA ILE A 194 -19.10 -19.70 7.49
C ILE A 194 -19.81 -19.71 6.13
N ASN A 195 -19.03 -19.68 5.05
CA ASN A 195 -19.50 -19.52 3.68
C ASN A 195 -19.21 -20.79 2.87
N PHE A 196 -19.90 -21.88 3.24
CA PHE A 196 -19.86 -23.12 2.47
C PHE A 196 -20.66 -23.00 1.17
N TRP A 197 -20.01 -23.31 0.04
CA TRP A 197 -20.63 -23.44 -1.27
C TRP A 197 -20.33 -24.81 -1.86
N LYS A 198 -21.18 -25.26 -2.79
CA LYS A 198 -21.06 -26.57 -3.44
C LYS A 198 -20.65 -26.39 -4.89
N THR A 199 -19.46 -26.87 -5.25
CA THR A 199 -18.91 -26.77 -6.60
C THR A 199 -19.75 -27.57 -7.61
N PRO A 200 -19.68 -27.28 -8.92
CA PRO A 200 -20.31 -28.09 -9.96
C PRO A 200 -19.88 -29.57 -9.96
N ALA A 201 -18.67 -29.88 -9.45
CA ALA A 201 -18.18 -31.24 -9.27
C ALA A 201 -18.82 -31.98 -8.07
N GLY A 202 -19.56 -31.25 -7.22
CA GLY A 202 -20.31 -31.79 -6.08
C GLY A 202 -19.60 -31.70 -4.74
N GLU A 203 -18.40 -31.14 -4.69
CA GLU A 203 -17.61 -30.92 -3.47
C GLU A 203 -18.12 -29.68 -2.70
N THR A 204 -18.06 -29.71 -1.37
CA THR A 204 -18.40 -28.55 -0.53
C THR A 204 -17.12 -27.86 -0.04
N ILE A 205 -16.90 -26.60 -0.45
CA ILE A 205 -15.74 -25.80 -0.07
C ILE A 205 -16.14 -24.61 0.81
N ALA A 206 -15.26 -24.17 1.71
CA ALA A 206 -15.37 -22.85 2.33
C ALA A 206 -14.84 -21.81 1.33
N LEU A 207 -15.75 -21.09 0.68
CA LEU A 207 -15.49 -20.34 -0.55
C LEU A 207 -14.57 -19.12 -0.31
N ASP A 208 -14.79 -18.43 0.80
CA ASP A 208 -13.95 -17.34 1.30
C ASP A 208 -12.50 -17.81 1.53
N ARG A 209 -12.33 -18.96 2.18
CA ARG A 209 -11.02 -19.55 2.44
C ARG A 209 -10.35 -20.02 1.15
N ALA A 210 -11.11 -20.64 0.24
CA ALA A 210 -10.60 -21.10 -1.05
C ALA A 210 -10.10 -19.94 -1.93
N CYS A 211 -10.76 -18.77 -1.90
CA CYS A 211 -10.28 -17.58 -2.60
C CYS A 211 -9.00 -17.01 -1.98
N LEU A 212 -8.91 -16.94 -0.65
CA LEU A 212 -7.70 -16.46 0.04
C LEU A 212 -6.50 -17.39 -0.18
N ASP A 213 -6.71 -18.71 -0.20
CA ASP A 213 -5.67 -19.68 -0.53
C ASP A 213 -5.29 -19.65 -2.02
N GLY A 214 -6.25 -19.43 -2.93
CA GLY A 214 -5.98 -19.21 -4.35
C GLY A 214 -5.12 -17.98 -4.62
N ILE A 215 -5.47 -16.83 -4.02
CA ILE A 215 -4.66 -15.59 -4.11
C ILE A 215 -3.26 -15.81 -3.53
N SER A 216 -3.17 -16.43 -2.35
CA SER A 216 -1.88 -16.69 -1.68
C SER A 216 -1.01 -17.65 -2.50
N GLY A 217 -1.60 -18.69 -3.10
CA GLY A 217 -0.91 -19.64 -3.97
C GLY A 217 -0.38 -18.99 -5.24
N LEU A 218 -1.19 -18.17 -5.91
CA LEU A 218 -0.79 -17.45 -7.11
C LEU A 218 0.35 -16.46 -6.84
N VAL A 219 0.25 -15.69 -5.75
CA VAL A 219 1.29 -14.72 -5.37
C VAL A 219 2.59 -15.42 -4.97
N ASN A 220 2.53 -16.50 -4.18
CA ASN A 220 3.73 -17.23 -3.76
C ASN A 220 4.36 -18.09 -4.88
N GLY A 221 3.58 -18.46 -5.92
CA GLY A 221 4.08 -19.17 -7.10
C GLY A 221 4.72 -18.26 -8.15
N LEU A 222 4.44 -16.95 -8.12
CA LEU A 222 5.07 -15.97 -9.01
C LEU A 222 6.53 -15.72 -8.60
N ASN A 223 7.46 -16.05 -9.50
CA ASN A 223 8.90 -15.94 -9.30
C ASN A 223 9.55 -15.09 -10.41
N LEU A 224 10.63 -14.38 -10.08
CA LEU A 224 11.40 -13.58 -11.03
C LEU A 224 12.77 -14.22 -11.29
N GLN A 225 13.02 -14.67 -12.52
CA GLN A 225 14.24 -15.35 -12.91
C GLN A 225 15.13 -14.42 -13.77
N GLY A 226 16.31 -14.07 -13.28
CA GLY A 226 17.24 -13.21 -14.02
C GLY A 226 17.91 -13.97 -15.17
N GLN A 227 18.20 -13.28 -16.28
CA GLN A 227 18.98 -13.85 -17.38
C GLN A 227 20.40 -14.27 -16.92
N SER A 228 20.91 -13.62 -15.88
CA SER A 228 22.15 -13.93 -15.20
C SER A 228 22.00 -13.75 -13.68
N THR A 229 22.88 -14.36 -12.89
CA THR A 229 22.91 -14.20 -11.42
C THR A 229 23.51 -12.89 -10.95
N LYS A 230 24.23 -12.19 -11.84
CA LYS A 230 24.82 -10.87 -11.64
C LYS A 230 24.83 -10.10 -12.97
N VAL A 231 24.90 -8.77 -12.91
CA VAL A 231 25.08 -7.91 -14.09
C VAL A 231 26.45 -7.24 -13.98
N THR A 232 27.32 -7.39 -14.98
CA THR A 232 28.60 -6.69 -15.02
C THR A 232 28.52 -5.60 -16.09
N LEU A 233 28.83 -4.36 -15.71
CA LEU A 233 28.80 -3.20 -16.59
C LEU A 233 30.22 -2.65 -16.71
N GLU A 234 30.76 -2.59 -17.92
CA GLU A 234 32.19 -2.35 -18.14
C GLU A 234 32.51 -0.86 -18.39
N PHE A 235 33.74 -0.45 -18.09
CA PHE A 235 34.18 0.94 -18.23
C PHE A 235 34.09 1.46 -19.67
N GLN A 236 34.44 0.64 -20.66
CA GLN A 236 34.40 1.00 -22.08
C GLN A 236 32.95 1.20 -22.57
N GLN A 237 31.97 0.59 -21.89
CA GLN A 237 30.53 0.80 -22.10
C GLN A 237 29.97 1.95 -21.22
N ARG A 238 30.86 2.74 -20.60
CA ARG A 238 30.58 3.84 -19.66
C ARG A 238 29.68 3.43 -18.49
N TYR A 239 29.84 2.19 -18.01
CA TYR A 239 28.97 1.60 -16.99
C TYR A 239 27.48 1.64 -17.36
N THR A 240 27.16 1.50 -18.65
CA THR A 240 25.79 1.36 -19.15
C THR A 240 25.56 -0.04 -19.72
N GLY A 241 24.30 -0.47 -19.73
CA GLY A 241 23.89 -1.77 -20.26
C GLY A 241 22.41 -2.03 -20.04
N THR A 242 21.98 -3.28 -20.15
CA THR A 242 20.62 -3.71 -19.83
C THR A 242 20.64 -4.92 -18.89
N ALA A 243 19.54 -5.10 -18.17
CA ALA A 243 19.31 -6.25 -17.31
C ALA A 243 17.90 -6.79 -17.54
N ARG A 244 17.77 -8.12 -17.52
CA ARG A 244 16.54 -8.82 -17.89
C ARG A 244 16.12 -9.81 -16.82
N CYS A 245 14.82 -9.87 -16.52
CA CYS A 245 14.21 -10.96 -15.76
C CYS A 245 12.94 -11.47 -16.44
N GLN A 246 12.66 -12.76 -16.27
CA GLN A 246 11.43 -13.41 -16.71
C GLN A 246 10.50 -13.59 -15.50
N ALA A 247 9.23 -13.21 -15.63
CA ALA A 247 8.21 -13.62 -14.66
C ALA A 247 7.74 -15.04 -14.98
N VAL A 248 7.75 -15.91 -13.96
CA VAL A 248 7.48 -17.33 -14.09
C VAL A 248 6.49 -17.78 -13.03
N TYR A 249 5.50 -18.60 -13.40
CA TYR A 249 4.57 -19.28 -12.50
C TYR A 249 4.51 -20.77 -12.88
N ASP A 250 4.70 -21.66 -11.90
CA ASP A 250 4.80 -23.13 -12.08
C ASP A 250 5.71 -23.57 -13.25
N GLY A 251 6.80 -22.83 -13.48
CA GLY A 251 7.77 -23.08 -14.56
C GLY A 251 7.41 -22.50 -15.93
N ASN A 252 6.21 -21.92 -16.09
CA ASN A 252 5.76 -21.27 -17.32
C ASN A 252 6.02 -19.76 -17.28
N ALA A 253 6.44 -19.17 -18.40
CA ALA A 253 6.63 -17.73 -18.51
C ALA A 253 5.28 -16.98 -18.56
N ILE A 254 5.17 -15.85 -17.86
CA ILE A 254 3.92 -15.11 -17.68
C ILE A 254 4.01 -13.69 -18.26
N ALA A 255 3.16 -13.42 -19.25
CA ALA A 255 3.06 -12.13 -19.91
C ALA A 255 2.22 -11.12 -19.12
N GLY A 256 2.50 -9.83 -19.29
CA GLY A 256 1.69 -8.75 -18.72
C GLY A 256 1.88 -8.49 -17.22
N ILE A 257 2.85 -9.14 -16.56
CA ILE A 257 3.17 -8.94 -15.14
C ILE A 257 3.87 -7.58 -14.95
N PRO A 258 3.40 -6.69 -14.07
CA PRO A 258 4.08 -5.44 -13.77
C PRO A 258 5.34 -5.71 -12.94
N ILE A 259 6.43 -5.01 -13.28
CA ILE A 259 7.74 -5.12 -12.65
C ILE A 259 8.19 -3.71 -12.25
N GLU A 260 8.31 -3.47 -10.94
CA GLU A 260 9.07 -2.35 -10.41
C GLU A 260 10.56 -2.75 -10.36
N TRP A 261 11.37 -2.12 -11.20
CA TRP A 261 12.83 -2.18 -11.12
C TRP A 261 13.36 -1.02 -10.29
N THR A 262 14.16 -1.31 -9.27
CA THR A 262 14.87 -0.30 -8.47
C THR A 262 16.35 -0.67 -8.37
N TYR A 263 17.25 0.28 -8.65
CA TYR A 263 18.70 0.09 -8.47
C TYR A 263 19.38 1.32 -7.87
N SER A 264 20.37 1.11 -6.99
CA SER A 264 21.18 2.22 -6.48
C SER A 264 22.20 2.68 -7.52
N ARG A 265 22.46 3.98 -7.56
CA ARG A 265 23.53 4.58 -8.38
C ARG A 265 24.64 5.20 -7.54
N GLY A 266 24.60 4.99 -6.22
CA GLY A 266 25.43 5.67 -5.23
C GLY A 266 24.53 6.25 -4.14
N THR A 267 24.36 7.57 -4.12
CA THR A 267 23.49 8.29 -3.18
C THR A 267 21.99 8.18 -3.49
N LEU A 268 21.60 8.14 -4.77
CA LEU A 268 20.20 8.18 -5.20
C LEU A 268 19.82 6.92 -6.01
N PRO A 269 18.77 6.18 -5.61
CA PRO A 269 18.24 5.09 -6.41
C PRO A 269 17.51 5.61 -7.65
N ARG A 270 17.46 4.80 -8.70
CA ARG A 270 16.56 4.97 -9.84
C ARG A 270 15.52 3.86 -9.82
N LYS A 271 14.26 4.25 -10.03
CA LYS A 271 13.13 3.35 -10.25
C LYS A 271 12.71 3.38 -11.73
N ALA A 272 12.21 2.26 -12.24
CA ALA A 272 11.49 2.15 -13.50
C ALA A 272 10.31 1.17 -13.34
N GLU A 273 9.13 1.55 -13.84
CA GLU A 273 7.92 0.72 -13.87
C GLU A 273 7.78 0.15 -15.29
N LEU A 274 7.76 -1.17 -15.41
CA LEU A 274 7.71 -1.89 -16.68
C LEU A 274 6.74 -3.08 -16.60
N THR A 275 6.52 -3.76 -17.71
CA THR A 275 5.63 -4.92 -17.80
C THR A 275 6.30 -6.03 -18.61
N THR A 276 6.01 -7.30 -18.31
CA THR A 276 6.56 -8.43 -19.09
C THR A 276 5.90 -8.56 -20.47
N GLY A 277 6.70 -8.89 -21.48
CA GLY A 277 6.24 -9.19 -22.84
C GLY A 277 5.57 -10.56 -22.97
N GLU A 278 5.20 -10.94 -24.20
CA GLU A 278 4.58 -12.25 -24.51
C GLU A 278 5.47 -13.45 -24.14
N ASP A 279 6.79 -13.25 -24.15
CA ASP A 279 7.82 -14.22 -23.72
C ASP A 279 8.05 -14.22 -22.19
N GLY A 280 7.27 -13.44 -21.44
CA GLY A 280 7.39 -13.25 -19.99
C GLY A 280 8.58 -12.41 -19.54
N TRP A 281 9.37 -11.82 -20.45
CA TRP A 281 10.55 -11.03 -20.08
C TRP A 281 10.24 -9.53 -19.87
N SER A 282 10.92 -8.92 -18.90
CA SER A 282 11.07 -7.47 -18.74
C SER A 282 12.56 -7.11 -18.87
N GLU A 283 12.86 -5.94 -19.44
CA GLU A 283 14.22 -5.43 -19.64
C GLU A 283 14.33 -3.98 -19.14
N VAL A 284 15.27 -3.73 -18.23
CA VAL A 284 15.59 -2.38 -17.73
C VAL A 284 16.96 -1.93 -18.22
N ARG A 285 17.08 -0.66 -18.62
CA ARG A 285 18.35 -0.02 -18.97
C ARG A 285 19.05 0.50 -17.71
N LEU A 286 20.30 0.09 -17.53
CA LEU A 286 21.18 0.51 -16.44
C LEU A 286 22.19 1.54 -16.95
N GLU A 287 22.35 2.64 -16.21
CA GLU A 287 23.24 3.75 -16.53
C GLU A 287 23.32 4.76 -15.37
N GLY A 288 24.34 5.64 -15.40
CA GLY A 288 24.45 6.83 -14.55
C GLY A 288 24.84 6.55 -13.10
N PHE A 289 25.78 5.62 -12.89
CA PHE A 289 26.37 5.31 -11.59
C PHE A 289 27.43 6.36 -11.19
N GLU A 290 27.56 6.62 -9.89
CA GLU A 290 28.51 7.59 -9.33
C GLU A 290 29.98 7.10 -9.41
N SER A 291 30.90 8.06 -9.43
CA SER A 291 32.34 7.82 -9.58
C SER A 291 32.92 6.94 -8.47
N GLY A 292 33.59 5.83 -8.85
CA GLY A 292 34.24 4.92 -7.91
C GLY A 292 33.30 3.92 -7.21
N LEU A 293 32.01 3.87 -7.58
CA LEU A 293 31.10 2.83 -7.11
C LEU A 293 31.49 1.49 -7.77
N LEU A 294 31.99 0.53 -6.99
CA LEU A 294 32.47 -0.77 -7.50
C LEU A 294 31.38 -1.86 -7.60
N ARG A 295 30.29 -1.70 -6.83
CA ARG A 295 29.14 -2.61 -6.77
C ARG A 295 27.86 -1.86 -6.46
N SER A 296 26.74 -2.38 -6.93
CA SER A 296 25.40 -1.94 -6.55
C SER A 296 24.43 -3.14 -6.55
N GLU A 297 23.18 -2.89 -6.17
CA GLU A 297 22.10 -3.88 -6.20
C GLU A 297 21.04 -3.46 -7.21
N LEU A 298 20.54 -4.44 -7.96
CA LEU A 298 19.38 -4.35 -8.84
C LEU A 298 18.28 -5.21 -8.25
N LYS A 299 17.15 -4.62 -7.87
CA LYS A 299 15.96 -5.33 -7.40
C LYS A 299 14.84 -5.19 -8.43
N ALA A 300 14.22 -6.31 -8.77
CA ALA A 300 12.91 -6.34 -9.42
C ALA A 300 11.86 -6.78 -8.40
N THR A 301 10.67 -6.19 -8.47
CA THR A 301 9.53 -6.48 -7.58
C THR A 301 8.26 -6.57 -8.41
N ILE A 302 7.34 -7.48 -8.06
CA ILE A 302 5.97 -7.51 -8.59
C ILE A 302 5.06 -6.74 -7.61
N PRO A 303 4.75 -5.45 -7.84
CA PRO A 303 3.88 -4.70 -6.94
C PRO A 303 2.44 -5.23 -6.98
N LEU A 304 1.96 -5.81 -5.87
CA LEU A 304 0.63 -6.42 -5.79
C LEU A 304 -0.51 -5.44 -6.09
N ASN A 305 -0.33 -4.15 -5.78
CA ASN A 305 -1.29 -3.08 -6.09
C ASN A 305 -1.47 -2.82 -7.59
N GLU A 306 -0.49 -3.17 -8.43
CA GLU A 306 -0.57 -3.05 -9.89
C GLU A 306 -0.91 -4.40 -10.55
N LEU A 307 -0.43 -5.50 -9.97
CA LEU A 307 -0.78 -6.86 -10.38
C LEU A 307 -2.30 -7.12 -10.21
N ILE A 308 -2.89 -6.55 -9.15
CA ILE A 308 -4.29 -6.73 -8.77
C ILE A 308 -4.96 -5.37 -8.51
N PRO A 309 -5.24 -4.54 -9.54
CA PRO A 309 -5.73 -3.16 -9.37
C PRO A 309 -7.04 -3.04 -8.58
N ALA A 310 -7.85 -4.11 -8.55
CA ALA A 310 -9.05 -4.20 -7.72
C ALA A 310 -8.76 -3.95 -6.23
N LEU A 311 -7.63 -4.46 -5.70
CA LEU A 311 -7.26 -4.33 -4.28
C LEU A 311 -7.15 -2.87 -3.81
N GLN A 312 -6.81 -1.93 -4.69
CA GLN A 312 -6.68 -0.51 -4.32
C GLN A 312 -7.99 0.13 -3.83
N LYS A 313 -9.14 -0.45 -4.21
CA LYS A 313 -10.48 0.02 -3.83
C LYS A 313 -11.27 -1.03 -3.05
N SER A 314 -10.93 -2.30 -3.22
CA SER A 314 -11.54 -3.43 -2.53
C SER A 314 -11.38 -3.35 -1.03
N THR A 315 -12.44 -3.66 -0.28
CA THR A 315 -12.35 -3.90 1.16
C THR A 315 -11.67 -5.24 1.48
N ALA A 316 -11.62 -6.18 0.52
CA ALA A 316 -10.92 -7.46 0.65
C ALA A 316 -9.39 -7.29 0.76
N SER A 317 -8.83 -6.13 0.39
CA SER A 317 -7.44 -5.75 0.67
C SER A 317 -7.03 -5.96 2.14
N LYS A 318 -7.97 -5.77 3.08
CA LYS A 318 -7.76 -5.98 4.52
C LYS A 318 -7.59 -7.45 4.91
N LEU A 319 -8.04 -8.38 4.08
CA LEU A 319 -7.88 -9.83 4.25
C LEU A 319 -6.56 -10.33 3.63
N ILE A 320 -5.98 -9.56 2.71
CA ILE A 320 -4.86 -9.93 1.84
C ILE A 320 -3.57 -9.15 2.17
N GLY A 321 -3.66 -8.06 2.94
CA GLY A 321 -2.55 -7.16 3.27
C GLY A 321 -1.40 -7.73 4.13
N SER A 322 -1.38 -9.04 4.38
CA SER A 322 -0.21 -9.77 4.90
C SER A 322 0.67 -10.38 3.81
N LEU A 323 0.23 -10.37 2.53
CA LEU A 323 1.04 -10.84 1.42
C LEU A 323 2.20 -9.88 1.14
N ILE A 324 3.36 -10.47 0.80
CA ILE A 324 4.58 -9.77 0.45
C ILE A 324 4.62 -9.68 -1.09
N ASN A 325 5.03 -8.53 -1.63
CA ASN A 325 5.31 -8.41 -3.06
C ASN A 325 6.44 -9.38 -3.44
N PRO A 326 6.26 -10.31 -4.41
CA PRO A 326 7.35 -11.15 -4.89
C PRO A 326 8.49 -10.30 -5.43
N ASP A 327 9.73 -10.57 -5.03
CA ASP A 327 10.91 -9.84 -5.46
C ASP A 327 12.10 -10.74 -5.77
N GLN A 328 13.09 -10.18 -6.46
CA GLN A 328 14.39 -10.78 -6.67
C GLN A 328 15.45 -9.68 -6.79
N THR A 329 16.61 -9.89 -6.15
CA THR A 329 17.76 -8.98 -6.20
C THR A 329 18.94 -9.66 -6.91
N TRP A 330 19.69 -8.90 -7.70
CA TRP A 330 20.94 -9.29 -8.34
C TRP A 330 22.03 -8.26 -8.03
N THR A 331 23.28 -8.72 -7.96
CA THR A 331 24.43 -7.81 -7.83
C THR A 331 24.77 -7.17 -9.17
N ILE A 332 24.91 -5.84 -9.19
CA ILE A 332 25.59 -5.10 -10.26
C ILE A 332 27.07 -5.01 -9.88
N GLU A 333 27.96 -5.46 -10.76
CA GLU A 333 29.40 -5.27 -10.62
C GLU A 333 29.90 -4.22 -11.62
N LEU A 334 30.67 -3.26 -11.09
CA LEU A 334 31.22 -2.11 -11.79
C LEU A 334 32.75 -2.21 -11.69
N PRO A 335 33.40 -3.11 -12.46
CA PRO A 335 34.85 -3.28 -12.43
C PRO A 335 35.56 -1.95 -12.75
N PRO A 336 36.52 -1.52 -11.92
CA PRO A 336 37.27 -0.28 -12.18
C PRO A 336 38.14 -0.44 -13.42
N PRO A 337 38.46 0.65 -14.14
CA PRO A 337 39.30 0.58 -15.33
C PRO A 337 40.71 0.12 -15.00
N THR A 338 41.39 -0.40 -16.02
CA THR A 338 42.79 -0.81 -15.97
C THR A 338 43.69 0.23 -16.66
N VAL A 339 44.81 0.59 -16.03
CA VAL A 339 45.70 1.67 -16.49
C VAL A 339 47.09 1.15 -16.86
N TYR A 340 47.54 1.38 -18.09
CA TYR A 340 48.93 1.21 -18.48
C TYR A 340 49.75 2.47 -18.17
N ILE A 341 50.78 2.36 -17.32
CA ILE A 341 51.61 3.50 -16.91
C ILE A 341 52.92 3.56 -17.72
N GLN A 342 53.09 4.60 -18.53
CA GLN A 342 54.30 4.88 -19.29
C GLN A 342 55.06 6.06 -18.67
N SER A 343 56.17 5.80 -17.96
CA SER A 343 57.00 6.85 -17.33
C SER A 343 58.35 7.07 -18.02
N ASN A 344 58.74 8.34 -18.16
CA ASN A 344 60.11 8.77 -18.48
C ASN A 344 60.58 9.87 -17.51
N GLU A 345 61.29 9.46 -16.47
CA GLU A 345 61.85 10.33 -15.42
C GLU A 345 63.34 10.64 -15.67
N SER A 346 63.76 11.89 -15.45
CA SER A 346 65.12 12.38 -15.69
C SER A 346 65.66 13.27 -14.57
N VAL A 347 66.99 13.37 -14.51
CA VAL A 347 67.73 14.26 -13.60
C VAL A 347 68.77 15.05 -14.39
N ALA A 348 68.57 16.36 -14.49
CA ALA A 348 69.38 17.30 -15.26
C ALA A 348 69.61 16.84 -16.72
N GLY A 349 68.53 16.52 -17.42
CA GLY A 349 68.54 16.06 -18.81
C GLY A 349 69.09 14.65 -19.03
N LYS A 350 69.39 13.90 -17.96
CA LYS A 350 69.83 12.49 -18.03
C LYS A 350 68.73 11.56 -17.52
N ARG A 351 68.37 10.56 -18.31
CA ARG A 351 67.36 9.56 -17.94
C ARG A 351 67.72 8.88 -16.61
N SER A 352 66.74 8.79 -15.73
CA SER A 352 66.82 8.14 -14.42
C SER A 352 66.52 6.65 -14.54
N ASN A 353 67.21 5.83 -13.75
CA ASN A 353 66.82 4.43 -13.47
C ASN A 353 65.88 4.31 -12.25
N GLN A 354 65.52 5.43 -11.61
CA GLN A 354 64.59 5.49 -10.48
C GLN A 354 63.22 5.96 -10.98
N THR A 355 62.17 5.18 -10.71
CA THR A 355 60.78 5.35 -11.17
C THR A 355 59.89 6.02 -10.12
N ARG A 356 60.39 7.05 -9.44
CA ARG A 356 59.77 7.61 -8.22
C ARG A 356 58.34 8.09 -8.43
N LEU A 357 58.08 8.80 -9.52
CA LEU A 357 56.75 9.33 -9.83
C LEU A 357 55.85 8.24 -10.42
N ARG A 358 56.37 7.33 -11.24
CA ARG A 358 55.64 6.12 -11.67
C ARG A 358 55.13 5.32 -10.46
N ASP A 359 55.98 5.12 -9.46
CA ASP A 359 55.68 4.28 -8.30
C ASP A 359 54.68 4.99 -7.36
N ALA A 360 54.71 6.33 -7.29
CA ALA A 360 53.70 7.14 -6.61
C ALA A 360 52.34 7.13 -7.34
N LEU A 361 52.33 7.16 -8.68
CA LEU A 361 51.12 6.98 -9.49
C LEU A 361 50.53 5.58 -9.31
N ALA A 362 51.36 4.54 -9.40
CA ALA A 362 50.95 3.15 -9.22
C ALA A 362 50.37 2.88 -7.82
N GLN A 363 50.95 3.48 -6.78
CA GLN A 363 50.40 3.44 -5.43
C GLN A 363 49.06 4.18 -5.36
N GLY A 364 49.00 5.42 -5.85
CA GLY A 364 47.78 6.23 -5.79
C GLY A 364 46.59 5.65 -6.55
N LEU A 365 46.83 4.98 -7.68
CA LEU A 365 45.77 4.23 -8.39
C LEU A 365 45.29 3.02 -7.58
N ASN A 366 46.21 2.23 -7.02
CA ASN A 366 45.88 1.11 -6.15
C ASN A 366 45.09 1.55 -4.89
N ASP A 367 45.46 2.70 -4.29
CA ASP A 367 44.79 3.27 -3.11
C ASP A 367 43.32 3.66 -3.38
N VAL A 368 42.96 3.89 -4.65
CA VAL A 368 41.57 4.15 -5.10
C VAL A 368 40.94 2.96 -5.84
N GLY A 369 41.55 1.77 -5.75
CA GLY A 369 41.03 0.53 -6.32
C GLY A 369 41.24 0.35 -7.83
N ILE A 370 41.90 1.30 -8.51
CA ILE A 370 42.22 1.21 -9.94
C ILE A 370 43.46 0.33 -10.12
N GLN A 371 43.33 -0.74 -10.90
CA GLN A 371 44.46 -1.63 -11.18
C GLN A 371 45.31 -1.08 -12.32
N TRP A 372 46.63 -1.27 -12.24
CA TRP A 372 47.55 -0.91 -13.31
C TRP A 372 48.22 -2.17 -13.91
N VAL A 373 48.53 -2.10 -15.20
CA VAL A 373 48.97 -3.25 -16.00
C VAL A 373 50.29 -2.98 -16.72
N ASN A 374 50.99 -4.06 -17.07
CA ASN A 374 52.34 -3.98 -17.68
C ASN A 374 52.34 -3.94 -19.22
N ARG A 375 51.19 -4.16 -19.88
CA ARG A 375 51.05 -4.09 -21.34
C ARG A 375 49.87 -3.19 -21.70
N THR A 376 50.04 -2.35 -22.71
CA THR A 376 48.98 -1.46 -23.23
C THR A 376 47.80 -2.23 -23.82
N ALA A 377 47.99 -3.50 -24.21
CA ALA A 377 46.93 -4.38 -24.70
C ALA A 377 46.08 -5.04 -23.60
N ASP A 378 46.45 -4.88 -22.33
CA ASP A 378 45.68 -5.35 -21.17
C ASP A 378 45.00 -4.16 -20.44
N ALA A 379 44.93 -3.00 -21.08
CA ALA A 379 44.59 -1.73 -20.46
C ALA A 379 43.39 -1.07 -21.14
N ASP A 380 42.53 -0.42 -20.34
CA ASP A 380 41.44 0.43 -20.82
C ASP A 380 41.92 1.87 -21.07
N LEU A 381 43.02 2.24 -20.40
CA LEU A 381 43.55 3.60 -20.33
C LEU A 381 45.07 3.60 -20.37
N LYS A 382 45.64 4.69 -20.87
CA LYS A 382 47.08 4.94 -20.88
C LYS A 382 47.38 6.20 -20.08
N LEU A 383 48.37 6.10 -19.18
CA LEU A 383 48.83 7.22 -18.36
C LEU A 383 50.31 7.48 -18.69
N THR A 384 50.54 8.55 -19.44
CA THR A 384 51.87 8.99 -19.88
C THR A 384 52.43 10.04 -18.92
N LEU A 385 53.58 9.75 -18.32
CA LEU A 385 54.33 10.63 -17.41
C LEU A 385 55.69 10.99 -18.04
N GLN A 386 56.00 12.29 -18.07
CA GLN A 386 57.33 12.81 -18.39
C GLN A 386 57.79 13.77 -17.29
N ALA A 387 59.03 13.64 -16.81
CA ALA A 387 59.59 14.52 -15.80
C ALA A 387 61.10 14.72 -15.96
N ASP A 388 61.59 15.94 -15.73
CA ASP A 388 63.02 16.22 -15.52
C ASP A 388 63.21 17.19 -14.34
N THR A 389 64.42 17.23 -13.80
CA THR A 389 64.81 18.21 -12.77
C THR A 389 66.01 19.02 -13.18
N ARG A 390 65.86 20.35 -13.21
CA ARG A 390 66.93 21.31 -13.53
C ARG A 390 67.49 21.99 -12.28
N ARG A 391 68.70 22.53 -12.40
CA ARG A 391 69.37 23.28 -11.33
C ARG A 391 68.82 24.70 -11.25
N GLY A 392 68.14 25.03 -10.15
CA GLY A 392 67.59 26.36 -9.89
C GLY A 392 68.57 27.34 -9.21
N GLY A 393 69.70 26.84 -8.69
CA GLY A 393 70.77 27.66 -8.11
C GLY A 393 71.27 27.12 -6.77
N SER A 394 72.22 27.84 -6.16
CA SER A 394 72.78 27.51 -4.84
C SER A 394 73.17 28.76 -4.08
N SER A 395 72.87 28.82 -2.78
CA SER A 395 73.19 29.97 -1.90
C SER A 395 73.31 29.50 -0.44
N SER A 396 74.19 30.14 0.34
CA SER A 396 74.39 29.87 1.77
C SER A 396 74.54 28.38 2.15
N GLY A 397 75.22 27.59 1.31
CA GLY A 397 75.42 26.14 1.51
C GLY A 397 74.26 25.25 1.05
N PHE A 398 73.11 25.82 0.66
CA PHE A 398 71.96 25.09 0.13
C PHE A 398 71.94 25.09 -1.40
N TYR A 399 71.44 23.98 -1.96
CA TYR A 399 71.27 23.75 -3.39
C TYR A 399 69.78 23.59 -3.70
N THR A 400 69.32 24.24 -4.76
CA THR A 400 67.91 24.24 -5.20
C THR A 400 67.77 23.52 -6.54
N ALA A 401 67.02 22.42 -6.57
CA ALA A 401 66.54 21.81 -7.80
C ALA A 401 65.06 22.19 -8.04
N LEU A 402 64.67 22.26 -9.30
CA LEU A 402 63.31 22.50 -9.76
C LEU A 402 62.89 21.30 -10.60
N LEU A 403 61.78 20.66 -10.27
CA LEU A 403 61.15 19.60 -11.07
C LEU A 403 60.06 20.21 -11.95
N ASP A 404 60.10 19.89 -13.24
CA ASP A 404 59.02 20.17 -14.18
C ASP A 404 58.54 18.83 -14.75
N ALA A 405 57.23 18.57 -14.72
CA ALA A 405 56.64 17.31 -15.17
C ALA A 405 55.27 17.49 -15.84
N GLN A 406 54.94 16.56 -16.72
CA GLN A 406 53.68 16.47 -17.44
C GLN A 406 53.09 15.07 -17.25
N ILE A 407 51.81 15.00 -16.90
CA ILE A 407 51.05 13.77 -16.75
C ILE A 407 49.84 13.90 -17.68
N VAL A 408 49.64 12.91 -18.55
CA VAL A 408 48.50 12.82 -19.47
C VAL A 408 47.83 11.47 -19.25
N LEU A 409 46.52 11.50 -19.05
CA LEU A 409 45.64 10.33 -19.07
C LEU A 409 44.86 10.37 -20.38
N GLU A 410 44.94 9.29 -21.15
CA GLU A 410 44.35 9.16 -22.48
C GLU A 410 43.68 7.78 -22.65
N THR A 411 42.70 7.67 -23.53
CA THR A 411 42.19 6.37 -23.97
C THR A 411 43.25 5.63 -24.80
N ILE A 412 43.06 4.34 -25.09
CA ILE A 412 44.00 3.58 -25.93
C ILE A 412 44.05 4.11 -27.37
N GLU A 413 42.98 4.76 -27.84
CA GLU A 413 42.86 5.46 -29.11
C GLU A 413 43.57 6.84 -29.12
N GLY A 414 43.96 7.36 -27.94
CA GLY A 414 44.66 8.63 -27.78
C GLY A 414 43.75 9.84 -27.53
N GLU A 415 42.48 9.66 -27.14
CA GLU A 415 41.64 10.78 -26.68
C GLU A 415 42.07 11.19 -25.26
N ALA A 416 42.44 12.47 -25.07
CA ALA A 416 42.97 12.96 -23.80
C ALA A 416 41.84 13.28 -22.79
N ILE A 417 41.81 12.55 -21.68
CA ILE A 417 40.80 12.66 -20.61
C ILE A 417 41.24 13.71 -19.58
N LEU A 418 42.51 13.68 -19.15
CA LEU A 418 43.07 14.61 -18.17
C LEU A 418 44.53 14.92 -18.50
N GLN A 419 44.93 16.19 -18.40
CA GLN A 419 46.33 16.61 -18.41
C GLN A 419 46.63 17.46 -17.17
N ARG A 420 47.72 17.10 -16.46
CA ARG A 420 48.27 17.87 -15.34
C ARG A 420 49.74 18.21 -15.61
N ASN A 421 50.12 19.47 -15.37
CA ASN A 421 51.50 19.93 -15.47
C ASN A 421 51.98 20.37 -14.07
N LEU A 422 53.03 19.75 -13.54
CA LEU A 422 53.71 20.19 -12.32
C LEU A 422 54.87 21.11 -12.73
N GLN A 423 54.90 22.35 -12.25
CA GLN A 423 55.89 23.34 -12.67
C GLN A 423 56.78 23.80 -11.52
N SER A 424 58.10 23.69 -11.73
CA SER A 424 59.16 24.20 -10.85
C SER A 424 59.05 23.77 -9.39
N VAL A 425 58.60 22.53 -9.13
CA VAL A 425 58.46 21.97 -7.78
C VAL A 425 59.82 21.96 -7.09
N LYS A 426 59.93 22.74 -6.00
CA LYS A 426 61.23 23.20 -5.47
C LYS A 426 61.80 22.28 -4.38
N GLY A 427 62.82 21.51 -4.73
CA GLY A 427 63.64 20.76 -3.77
C GLY A 427 64.83 21.57 -3.28
N VAL A 428 65.07 21.63 -1.97
CA VAL A 428 66.18 22.39 -1.37
C VAL A 428 66.89 21.52 -0.33
N GLN A 429 68.20 21.27 -0.52
CA GLN A 429 69.00 20.39 0.35
C GLN A 429 70.49 20.81 0.36
N LEU A 430 71.28 20.16 1.23
CA LEU A 430 72.72 20.42 1.42
C LEU A 430 73.63 19.96 0.27
N ASN A 431 73.10 19.29 -0.76
CA ASN A 431 73.83 18.96 -1.99
C ASN A 431 72.86 18.77 -3.18
N TRP A 432 73.39 18.81 -4.41
CA TRP A 432 72.59 18.65 -5.64
C TRP A 432 71.77 17.36 -5.67
N ALA A 433 72.35 16.19 -5.39
CA ALA A 433 71.65 14.91 -5.52
C ALA A 433 70.46 14.81 -4.55
N ALA A 434 70.64 15.28 -3.31
CA ALA A 434 69.57 15.40 -2.34
C ALA A 434 68.52 16.45 -2.76
N ALA A 435 68.92 17.57 -3.38
CA ALA A 435 67.98 18.60 -3.83
C ALA A 435 67.09 18.10 -4.97
N HIS A 436 67.67 17.40 -5.95
CA HIS A 436 66.92 16.70 -7.00
C HIS A 436 65.96 15.66 -6.37
N GLY A 437 66.45 14.85 -5.43
CA GLY A 437 65.64 13.84 -4.72
C GLY A 437 64.47 14.44 -3.92
N GLU A 438 64.65 15.60 -3.29
CA GLU A 438 63.61 16.33 -2.55
C GLU A 438 62.56 16.98 -3.48
N ALA A 439 62.97 17.44 -4.67
CA ALA A 439 62.04 17.94 -5.68
C ALA A 439 61.11 16.80 -6.15
N TYR A 440 61.68 15.63 -6.45
CA TYR A 440 60.93 14.40 -6.71
C TYR A 440 60.01 14.00 -5.55
N ARG A 441 60.51 14.01 -4.30
CA ARG A 441 59.71 13.64 -3.12
C ARG A 441 58.48 14.53 -2.93
N LYS A 442 58.58 15.82 -3.22
CA LYS A 442 57.42 16.74 -3.16
C LYS A 442 56.41 16.46 -4.28
N ALA A 443 56.87 16.22 -5.50
CA ALA A 443 56.00 15.86 -6.61
C ALA A 443 55.27 14.51 -6.39
N GLN A 444 55.89 13.55 -5.69
CA GLN A 444 55.20 12.32 -5.27
C GLN A 444 53.97 12.61 -4.38
N VAL A 445 54.10 13.54 -3.42
CA VAL A 445 52.99 13.92 -2.51
C VAL A 445 51.88 14.66 -3.26
N GLU A 446 52.22 15.56 -4.19
CA GLU A 446 51.25 16.27 -5.04
C GLU A 446 50.49 15.33 -5.98
N ILE A 447 51.18 14.30 -6.50
CA ILE A 447 50.55 13.22 -7.29
C ILE A 447 49.56 12.42 -6.43
N GLN A 448 49.99 11.94 -5.26
CA GLN A 448 49.20 11.04 -4.41
C GLN A 448 47.98 11.73 -3.78
N GLY A 449 48.02 13.06 -3.62
CA GLY A 449 46.87 13.87 -3.21
C GLY A 449 46.01 14.32 -4.40
N ASP A 450 46.25 15.54 -4.86
CA ASP A 450 45.34 16.28 -5.73
C ASP A 450 45.14 15.61 -7.10
N PHE A 451 46.21 15.08 -7.72
CA PHE A 451 46.10 14.50 -9.07
C PHE A 451 45.25 13.24 -9.11
N ILE A 452 45.39 12.32 -8.14
CA ILE A 452 44.55 11.11 -8.08
C ILE A 452 43.08 11.44 -7.84
N GLN A 453 42.80 12.49 -7.04
CA GLN A 453 41.43 12.98 -6.80
C GLN A 453 40.81 13.70 -8.00
N GLU A 454 41.63 14.33 -8.85
CA GLU A 454 41.22 14.93 -10.12
C GLU A 454 40.99 13.83 -11.19
N LEU A 455 41.91 12.85 -11.26
CA LEU A 455 41.82 11.66 -12.11
C LEU A 455 40.52 10.89 -11.86
N LEU A 456 40.20 10.57 -10.60
CA LEU A 456 38.94 9.89 -10.24
C LEU A 456 37.69 10.62 -10.73
N LYS A 457 37.70 11.96 -10.77
CA LYS A 457 36.55 12.74 -11.25
C LYS A 457 36.47 12.74 -12.77
N SER A 458 37.62 12.81 -13.45
CA SER A 458 37.69 12.79 -14.92
C SER A 458 37.29 11.45 -15.56
N LEU A 459 37.35 10.35 -14.80
CA LEU A 459 37.02 8.99 -15.29
C LEU A 459 35.53 8.66 -15.36
N TYR A 460 34.65 9.48 -14.78
CA TYR A 460 33.22 9.19 -14.65
C TYR A 460 32.37 10.44 -15.00
N GLN A 461 32.85 11.24 -15.96
CA GLN A 461 32.15 12.38 -16.59
C GLN A 461 31.92 12.10 -18.08
#